data_AF-A0A0P7TV73-F1
#
_entry.id   AF-A0A0P7TV73-F1
#
_cell.length_a   1.000
_cell.length_b   1.000
_cell.length_c   1.000
_cell.angle_alpha   90.00
_cell.angle_beta   90.00
_cell.angle_gamma   90.00
#
_symmetry.space_group_name_H-M   'P 1'
#
loop_
_entity.id
_entity.type
_entity.pdbx_description
1 polymer ?
#
loop_
_entity_poly.entity_id
_entity_poly.type
_entity_poly.pdbx_seq_one_letter_code
_entity_poly.pdbx_strand_id
1 'polypeptide(L)'
;MRNGVVIHLPGLFEEADKNLRKGKGGRGRPGRHGVGARADAHAVGGVFDFHQAVDDVQEQQRQQQAGKNLGTTKKGIGPVYSAKAARSGLRICDLLSDFQDFSERYKVLAKQYKSMYPTLDIDVDGELEKLKVNHRLLAYVDRIKPMVCDGVYFMHKALHGPPKKILVEGANATLLDIDF
;
A
#
# COMPACT_ATOMS: atom_id res chain seq x y z
N MET A 1 10.48 -3.09 -2.82
CA MET A 1 9.34 -2.28 -3.27
C MET A 1 9.76 -0.82 -3.23
N ARG A 2 9.61 -0.10 -4.34
CA ARG A 2 10.08 1.29 -4.48
C ARG A 2 8.93 2.30 -4.28
N ASN A 3 9.25 3.59 -4.28
CA ASN A 3 8.34 4.74 -4.15
C ASN A 3 7.14 4.80 -5.10
N GLY A 4 7.11 3.98 -6.16
CA GLY A 4 5.97 3.88 -7.05
C GLY A 4 4.90 2.89 -6.58
N VAL A 5 5.23 1.97 -5.68
CA VAL A 5 4.36 0.84 -5.33
C VAL A 5 3.38 1.21 -4.23
N VAL A 6 2.12 0.83 -4.43
CA VAL A 6 1.05 0.87 -3.43
C VAL A 6 1.03 -0.43 -2.62
N ILE A 7 0.93 -0.34 -1.29
CA ILE A 7 1.06 -1.53 -0.43
C ILE A 7 -0.19 -1.71 0.44
N HIS A 8 -0.85 -2.85 0.32
CA HIS A 8 -1.85 -3.29 1.29
C HIS A 8 -1.17 -4.16 2.36
N LEU A 9 -0.99 -3.62 3.58
CA LEU A 9 -0.23 -4.30 4.64
C LEU A 9 -0.81 -5.68 5.02
N PRO A 10 -2.11 -5.84 5.26
CA PRO A 10 -2.68 -7.16 5.57
C PRO A 10 -2.41 -8.18 4.45
N GLY A 11 -2.69 -7.80 3.20
CA GLY A 11 -2.49 -8.68 2.05
C GLY A 11 -1.02 -9.07 1.83
N LEU A 12 -0.09 -8.12 2.03
CA LEU A 12 1.35 -8.38 1.93
C LEU A 12 1.79 -9.47 2.91
N PHE A 13 1.35 -9.36 4.17
CA PHE A 13 1.75 -10.32 5.20
C PHE A 13 1.02 -11.66 5.07
N GLU A 14 -0.25 -11.67 4.68
CA GLU A 14 -0.96 -12.91 4.36
C GLU A 14 -0.28 -13.67 3.22
N GLU A 15 0.15 -12.98 2.17
CA GLU A 15 0.89 -13.58 1.06
C GLU A 15 2.25 -14.12 1.52
N ALA A 16 3.00 -13.32 2.30
CA ALA A 16 4.28 -13.74 2.87
C ALA A 16 4.13 -15.00 3.75
N ASP A 17 3.13 -15.01 4.64
CA ASP A 17 2.86 -16.12 5.55
C ASP A 17 2.40 -17.37 4.79
N LYS A 18 1.59 -17.21 3.72
CA LYS A 18 1.20 -18.30 2.81
C LYS A 18 2.41 -18.90 2.09
N ASN A 19 3.35 -18.08 1.63
CA ASN A 19 4.56 -18.54 0.96
C ASN A 19 5.53 -19.25 1.91
N LEU A 20 5.64 -18.78 3.15
CA LEU A 20 6.39 -19.44 4.22
C LEU A 20 5.82 -20.84 4.53
N ARG A 21 4.49 -20.95 4.65
CA ARG A 21 3.80 -22.22 4.92
C ARG A 21 3.95 -23.24 3.78
N LYS A 22 4.01 -22.79 2.52
CA LYS A 22 4.23 -23.65 1.35
C LYS A 22 5.68 -24.12 1.18
N GLY A 23 6.58 -23.80 2.11
CA GLY A 23 8.00 -24.18 2.02
C GLY A 23 8.79 -23.48 0.91
N LYS A 24 8.17 -22.54 0.19
CA LYS A 24 8.81 -21.71 -0.85
C LYS A 24 9.54 -20.49 -0.25
N GLY A 25 9.41 -20.25 1.05
CA GLY A 25 10.25 -19.30 1.77
C GLY A 25 11.68 -19.84 1.83
N GLY A 26 12.56 -19.32 0.97
CA GLY A 26 13.94 -19.78 0.82
C GLY A 26 14.66 -19.92 2.17
N ARG A 27 14.76 -21.15 2.69
CA ARG A 27 15.63 -21.52 3.79
C ARG A 27 17.00 -21.80 3.20
N GLY A 28 17.91 -20.81 3.20
CA GLY A 28 19.24 -21.06 2.66
C GLY A 28 20.14 -19.83 2.55
N ARG A 29 20.34 -19.09 3.64
CA ARG A 29 21.58 -18.37 4.01
C ARG A 29 21.31 -17.41 5.17
N PRO A 30 22.21 -17.31 6.17
CA PRO A 30 22.10 -16.29 7.19
C PRO A 30 22.19 -14.92 6.50
N GLY A 31 21.14 -14.09 6.64
CA GLY A 31 21.04 -12.76 6.01
C GLY A 31 20.04 -12.64 4.86
N ARG A 32 19.43 -13.74 4.39
CA ARG A 32 18.25 -13.71 3.50
C ARG A 32 17.08 -14.46 4.17
N HIS A 33 16.59 -13.92 5.28
CA HIS A 33 15.32 -14.39 5.81
C HIS A 33 14.20 -13.91 4.88
N GLY A 34 13.58 -14.85 4.16
CA GLY A 34 12.15 -15.00 3.80
C GLY A 34 11.35 -13.85 3.21
N VAL A 35 11.62 -12.59 3.56
CA VAL A 35 11.02 -11.38 3.01
C VAL A 35 12.14 -10.33 2.90
N GLY A 36 13.10 -10.55 2.00
CA GLY A 36 14.14 -9.57 1.67
C GLY A 36 13.61 -8.36 0.87
N ALA A 37 12.30 -8.14 0.87
CA ALA A 37 11.66 -7.04 0.18
C ALA A 37 11.84 -5.77 1.01
N ARG A 38 12.94 -5.04 0.76
CA ARG A 38 13.07 -3.70 1.31
C ARG A 38 11.96 -2.82 0.72
N ALA A 39 11.14 -2.22 1.58
CA ALA A 39 10.13 -1.27 1.17
C ALA A 39 10.70 0.14 1.32
N ASP A 40 10.51 0.96 0.30
CA ASP A 40 10.91 2.36 0.40
C ASP A 40 9.98 3.07 1.41
N ALA A 41 10.57 3.90 2.28
CA ALA A 41 9.81 4.67 3.26
C ALA A 41 8.78 5.60 2.60
N HIS A 42 9.07 6.05 1.36
CA HIS A 42 8.16 6.88 0.57
C HIS A 42 7.28 6.06 -0.41
N ALA A 43 7.17 4.74 -0.25
CA ALA A 43 6.20 3.94 -0.97
C ALA A 43 4.78 4.53 -0.84
N VAL A 44 3.99 4.35 -1.90
CA VAL A 44 2.69 5.00 -2.11
C VAL A 44 1.63 4.39 -1.21
N GLY A 45 1.70 4.73 0.07
CA GLY A 45 0.62 4.54 1.01
C GLY A 45 0.15 3.13 1.32
N GLY A 46 -0.42 3.03 2.52
CA GLY A 46 -1.25 1.90 2.88
C GLY A 46 -2.53 1.95 2.06
N VAL A 47 -2.86 0.87 1.35
CA VAL A 47 -4.27 0.62 1.02
C VAL A 47 -4.97 0.36 2.34
N PHE A 48 -6.11 1.01 2.56
CA PHE A 48 -6.99 0.80 3.70
C PHE A 48 -8.35 0.33 3.21
N ASP A 49 -9.18 -0.20 4.10
CA ASP A 49 -10.47 -0.79 3.74
C ASP A 49 -11.38 0.23 3.05
N PHE A 50 -11.39 1.48 3.54
CA PHE A 50 -12.12 2.56 2.85
C PHE A 50 -11.67 2.82 1.41
N HIS A 51 -10.39 2.61 1.06
CA HIS A 51 -9.94 2.77 -0.33
C HIS A 51 -10.54 1.69 -1.24
N GLN A 52 -10.73 0.46 -0.73
CA GLN A 52 -11.39 -0.62 -1.46
C GLN A 52 -12.89 -0.31 -1.63
N ALA A 53 -13.54 0.17 -0.56
CA ALA A 53 -14.94 0.59 -0.61
C ALA A 53 -15.17 1.75 -1.59
N VAL A 54 -14.27 2.73 -1.65
CA VAL A 54 -14.34 3.83 -2.64
C VAL A 54 -14.20 3.31 -4.07
N ASP A 55 -13.29 2.37 -4.32
CA ASP A 55 -13.09 1.75 -5.66
C ASP A 55 -14.37 1.05 -6.13
N ASP A 56 -15.02 0.31 -5.23
CA ASP A 56 -16.30 -0.34 -5.49
C ASP A 56 -17.43 0.66 -5.80
N VAL A 57 -17.56 1.72 -5.01
CA VAL A 57 -18.58 2.75 -5.23
C VAL A 57 -18.36 3.48 -6.56
N GLN A 58 -17.11 3.82 -6.88
CA GLN A 58 -16.76 4.49 -8.15
C GLN A 58 -17.12 3.62 -9.36
N GLU A 59 -16.86 2.31 -9.30
CA GLU A 59 -17.20 1.39 -10.38
C GLU A 59 -18.72 1.28 -10.56
N GLN A 60 -19.47 1.17 -9.46
CA GLN A 60 -20.94 1.14 -9.52
C GLN A 60 -21.54 2.42 -10.09
N GLN A 61 -21.05 3.59 -9.65
CA GLN A 61 -21.50 4.88 -10.18
C GLN A 61 -21.20 5.00 -11.68
N ARG A 62 -20.02 4.57 -12.11
CA ARG A 62 -19.63 4.58 -13.53
C ARG A 62 -20.52 3.67 -14.36
N GLN A 63 -20.83 2.48 -13.85
CA GLN A 63 -21.77 1.56 -14.48
C GLN A 63 -23.15 2.20 -14.65
N GLN A 64 -23.65 2.85 -13.60
CA GLN A 64 -24.97 3.50 -13.61
C GLN A 64 -25.02 4.71 -14.55
N GLN A 65 -23.96 5.51 -14.62
CA GLN A 65 -23.91 6.75 -15.41
C GLN A 65 -23.57 6.52 -16.88
N ALA A 66 -22.60 5.63 -17.16
CA ALA A 66 -22.03 5.45 -18.50
C ALA A 66 -22.37 4.09 -19.13
N GLY A 67 -23.07 3.20 -18.41
CA GLY A 67 -23.39 1.85 -18.87
C GLY A 67 -22.15 0.97 -19.11
N LYS A 68 -20.99 1.38 -18.60
CA LYS A 68 -19.69 0.73 -18.83
C LYS A 68 -18.96 0.52 -17.52
N ASN A 69 -18.35 -0.65 -17.41
CA ASN A 69 -17.49 -1.03 -16.30
C ASN A 69 -16.04 -0.92 -16.76
N LEU A 70 -15.15 -0.39 -15.92
CA LEU A 70 -13.72 -0.42 -16.18
C LEU A 70 -13.14 -1.81 -15.88
N GLY A 71 -13.79 -2.59 -15.03
CA GLY A 71 -13.25 -3.84 -14.52
C GLY A 71 -12.14 -3.58 -13.51
N THR A 72 -12.37 -2.68 -12.55
CA THR A 72 -11.39 -2.41 -11.50
C THR A 72 -11.09 -3.68 -10.70
N THR A 73 -9.87 -3.76 -10.17
CA THR A 73 -9.48 -4.91 -9.34
C THR A 73 -10.16 -4.90 -7.96
N LYS A 74 -10.89 -3.82 -7.62
CA LYS A 74 -11.57 -3.60 -6.33
C LYS A 74 -10.61 -3.68 -5.14
N LYS A 75 -9.33 -3.42 -5.41
CA LYS A 75 -8.26 -3.44 -4.41
C LYS A 75 -7.93 -2.05 -3.89
N GLY A 76 -8.64 -1.00 -4.33
CA GLY A 76 -8.40 0.37 -3.84
C GLY A 76 -7.14 1.02 -4.41
N ILE A 77 -6.53 0.44 -5.45
CA ILE A 77 -5.28 0.94 -6.05
C ILE A 77 -5.49 2.34 -6.66
N GLY A 78 -6.57 2.50 -7.42
CA GLY A 78 -6.93 3.79 -8.05
C GLY A 78 -7.10 4.90 -7.02
N PRO A 79 -7.98 4.75 -6.01
CA PRO A 79 -8.16 5.73 -4.94
C PRO A 79 -6.86 6.13 -4.23
N VAL A 80 -5.95 5.19 -3.97
CA VAL A 80 -4.66 5.50 -3.33
C VAL A 80 -3.75 6.33 -4.25
N TYR A 81 -3.68 6.02 -5.55
CA TYR A 81 -2.93 6.86 -6.50
C TYR A 81 -3.55 8.25 -6.64
N SER A 82 -4.88 8.37 -6.62
CA SER A 82 -5.57 9.66 -6.61
C SER A 82 -5.23 10.47 -5.36
N ALA A 83 -5.21 9.86 -4.17
CA ALA A 83 -4.79 10.52 -2.94
C ALA A 83 -3.32 10.95 -2.98
N LYS A 84 -2.44 10.15 -3.60
CA LYS A 84 -1.04 10.55 -3.84
C LYS A 84 -0.96 11.77 -4.77
N ALA A 85 -1.68 11.77 -5.89
CA ALA A 85 -1.71 12.89 -6.82
C ALA A 85 -2.27 14.17 -6.15
N ALA A 86 -3.29 14.01 -5.30
CA ALA A 86 -3.89 15.09 -4.51
C ALA A 86 -3.02 15.55 -3.32
N ARG A 87 -1.90 14.87 -3.03
CA ARG A 87 -1.02 15.11 -1.86
C ARG A 87 -1.72 14.95 -0.51
N SER A 88 -2.88 14.28 -0.47
CA SER A 88 -3.63 13.95 0.74
C SER A 88 -3.41 12.50 1.21
N GLY A 89 -2.70 11.69 0.41
CA GLY A 89 -2.40 10.31 0.73
C GLY A 89 -1.55 10.13 1.99
N LEU A 90 -1.77 9.00 2.66
CA LEU A 90 -0.95 8.53 3.78
C LEU A 90 0.18 7.67 3.23
N ARG A 91 1.39 7.74 3.81
CA ARG A 91 2.57 6.94 3.42
C ARG A 91 3.01 6.02 4.55
N ILE A 92 3.90 5.05 4.24
CA ILE A 92 4.48 4.14 5.25
C ILE A 92 5.29 4.93 6.29
N CYS A 93 6.03 5.96 5.87
CA CYS A 93 6.74 6.83 6.81
C CYS A 93 5.79 7.52 7.81
N ASP A 94 4.59 7.91 7.38
CA ASP A 94 3.60 8.57 8.24
C ASP A 94 3.11 7.58 9.32
N LEU A 95 2.98 6.30 8.96
CA LEU A 95 2.63 5.22 9.89
C LEU A 95 3.75 4.89 10.90
N LEU A 96 5.02 5.01 10.50
CA LEU A 96 6.17 4.71 11.37
C LEU A 96 6.56 5.86 12.31
N SER A 97 6.00 7.05 12.11
CA SER A 97 6.38 8.27 12.85
C SER A 97 5.54 8.41 14.13
N ASP A 98 4.43 9.15 14.06
CA ASP A 98 3.52 9.37 15.18
C ASP A 98 2.12 8.86 14.82
N PHE A 99 1.59 7.94 15.64
CA PHE A 99 0.27 7.36 15.42
C PHE A 99 -0.86 8.39 15.60
N GLN A 100 -0.68 9.42 16.44
CA GLN A 100 -1.69 10.47 16.61
C GLN A 100 -1.85 11.29 15.34
N ASP A 101 -0.73 11.80 14.81
CA ASP A 101 -0.69 12.59 13.58
C ASP A 101 -1.19 11.77 12.37
N PHE A 102 -0.80 10.49 12.31
CA PHE A 102 -1.34 9.54 11.33
C PHE A 102 -2.87 9.40 11.45
N SER A 103 -3.39 9.24 12.67
CA SER A 103 -4.82 9.05 12.91
C SER A 103 -5.62 10.29 12.49
N GLU A 104 -5.13 11.49 12.77
CA GLU A 104 -5.77 12.73 12.34
C GLU A 104 -5.84 12.83 10.82
N ARG A 105 -4.71 12.60 10.13
CA ARG A 105 -4.66 12.62 8.66
C ARG A 105 -5.54 11.54 8.05
N TYR A 106 -5.62 10.37 8.66
CA TYR A 106 -6.52 9.30 8.28
C TYR A 106 -7.98 9.73 8.38
N LYS A 107 -8.40 10.33 9.50
CA LYS A 107 -9.78 10.84 9.67
C LYS A 107 -10.13 11.90 8.64
N VAL A 108 -9.20 12.81 8.35
CA VAL A 108 -9.38 13.86 7.33
C VAL A 108 -9.60 13.22 5.95
N LEU A 109 -8.76 12.27 5.55
CA LEU A 109 -8.87 11.60 4.26
C LEU A 109 -10.18 10.81 4.15
N ALA A 110 -10.55 10.04 5.18
CA ALA A 110 -11.80 9.29 5.20
C ALA A 110 -13.04 10.22 5.13
N LYS A 111 -13.00 11.35 5.84
CA LYS A 111 -14.08 12.36 5.78
C LYS A 111 -14.20 13.00 4.39
N GLN A 112 -13.08 13.26 3.72
CA GLN A 112 -13.08 13.75 2.34
C GLN A 112 -13.78 12.75 1.40
N TYR A 113 -13.44 11.45 1.50
CA TYR A 113 -14.11 10.42 0.71
C TYR A 113 -15.59 10.30 1.02
N LYS A 114 -15.99 10.33 2.29
CA LYS A 114 -17.42 10.32 2.69
C LYS A 114 -18.19 11.53 2.16
N SER A 115 -17.53 12.68 2.04
CA SER A 115 -18.13 13.88 1.47
C SER A 115 -18.29 13.78 -0.05
N MET A 116 -17.33 13.14 -0.74
CA MET A 116 -17.41 12.88 -2.19
C MET A 116 -18.39 11.76 -2.54
N TYR A 117 -18.53 10.77 -1.66
CA TYR A 117 -19.35 9.57 -1.87
C TYR A 117 -20.31 9.41 -0.68
N PRO A 118 -21.50 10.04 -0.69
CA PRO A 118 -22.43 9.98 0.45
C PRO A 118 -22.96 8.57 0.76
N THR A 119 -22.93 7.67 -0.23
CA THR A 119 -23.33 6.27 -0.10
C THR A 119 -22.26 5.39 0.54
N LEU A 120 -21.09 5.96 0.83
CA LEU A 120 -19.95 5.27 1.40
C LEU A 120 -20.16 5.09 2.91
N ASP A 121 -20.50 3.87 3.30
CA ASP A 121 -20.61 3.49 4.70
C ASP A 121 -19.23 3.03 5.21
N ILE A 122 -18.59 3.88 6.02
CA ILE A 122 -17.31 3.60 6.66
C ILE A 122 -17.41 3.96 8.13
N ASP A 123 -17.05 2.99 8.95
CA ASP A 123 -16.80 3.16 10.38
C ASP A 123 -15.33 3.59 10.60
N VAL A 124 -15.06 4.88 10.43
CA VAL A 124 -13.71 5.47 10.49
C VAL A 124 -13.09 5.26 11.88
N ASP A 125 -13.88 5.44 12.93
CA ASP A 125 -13.41 5.31 14.31
C ASP A 125 -13.20 3.83 14.66
N GLY A 126 -14.09 2.92 14.25
CA GLY A 126 -13.90 1.49 14.43
C GLY A 126 -12.77 0.92 13.57
N GLU A 127 -12.50 1.45 12.38
CA GLU A 127 -11.29 1.11 11.62
C GLU A 127 -10.03 1.57 12.35
N LEU A 128 -9.96 2.84 12.78
CA LEU A 128 -8.83 3.33 13.58
C LEU A 128 -8.66 2.56 14.90
N GLU A 129 -9.75 2.19 15.54
CA GLU A 129 -9.72 1.37 16.74
C GLU A 129 -9.23 -0.03 16.42
N LYS A 130 -9.65 -0.67 15.33
CA LYS A 130 -9.06 -1.94 14.87
C LYS A 130 -7.57 -1.79 14.56
N LEU A 131 -7.15 -0.66 13.99
CA LEU A 131 -5.73 -0.37 13.73
C LEU A 131 -4.94 -0.21 15.04
N LYS A 132 -5.54 0.40 16.07
CA LYS A 132 -4.92 0.68 17.37
C LYS A 132 -4.96 -0.50 18.36
N VAL A 133 -6.12 -1.12 18.54
CA VAL A 133 -6.45 -2.11 19.59
C VAL A 133 -6.09 -3.52 19.18
N ASN A 134 -6.26 -3.91 17.91
CA ASN A 134 -6.02 -5.31 17.52
C ASN A 134 -4.54 -5.70 17.44
N HIS A 135 -3.60 -4.84 17.83
CA HIS A 135 -2.16 -5.03 17.64
C HIS A 135 -1.75 -5.35 16.19
N ARG A 136 -2.66 -5.36 15.21
CA ARG A 136 -2.37 -5.81 13.84
C ARG A 136 -1.52 -4.80 13.12
N LEU A 137 -1.89 -3.51 13.17
CA LEU A 137 -1.10 -2.49 12.53
C LEU A 137 0.23 -2.27 13.26
N LEU A 138 0.25 -2.28 14.60
CA LEU A 138 1.50 -2.24 15.38
C LEU A 138 2.40 -3.45 15.10
N ALA A 139 1.85 -4.66 15.04
CA ALA A 139 2.62 -5.86 14.67
C ALA A 139 3.10 -5.81 13.22
N TYR A 140 2.30 -5.26 12.30
CA TYR A 140 2.71 -5.03 10.92
C TYR A 140 3.79 -3.94 10.82
N VAL A 141 3.68 -2.89 11.64
CA VAL A 141 4.70 -1.85 11.80
C VAL A 141 6.00 -2.47 12.31
N ASP A 142 5.95 -3.28 13.37
CA ASP A 142 7.13 -3.94 13.91
C ASP A 142 7.75 -4.93 12.91
N ARG A 143 6.92 -5.63 12.12
CA ARG A 143 7.39 -6.53 11.04
C ARG A 143 7.98 -5.76 9.86
N ILE A 144 7.40 -4.62 9.46
CA ILE A 144 7.83 -3.86 8.29
C ILE A 144 8.98 -2.90 8.60
N LYS A 145 9.07 -2.39 9.83
CA LYS A 145 10.10 -1.45 10.29
C LYS A 145 11.53 -1.89 9.95
N PRO A 146 11.97 -3.16 10.19
CA PRO A 146 13.31 -3.60 9.79
C PRO A 146 13.49 -3.75 8.27
N MET A 147 12.39 -3.78 7.52
CA MET A 147 12.40 -3.89 6.06
C MET A 147 12.35 -2.52 5.37
N VAL A 148 12.03 -1.45 6.09
CA VAL A 148 11.92 -0.11 5.52
C VAL A 148 13.30 0.53 5.39
N CYS A 149 13.60 1.08 4.22
CA CYS A 149 14.83 1.85 4.00
C CYS A 149 14.57 2.99 3.02
N ASP A 150 15.47 3.97 2.98
CA ASP A 150 15.50 4.93 1.87
C ASP A 150 15.88 4.19 0.58
N GLY A 151 14.90 4.00 -0.29
CA GLY A 151 15.11 3.24 -1.52
C GLY A 151 15.88 4.04 -2.58
N VAL A 152 15.83 5.38 -2.56
CA VAL A 152 16.64 6.23 -3.46
C VAL A 152 18.11 6.07 -3.10
N TYR A 153 18.45 6.25 -1.83
CA TYR A 153 19.80 6.10 -1.33
C TYR A 153 20.32 4.65 -1.49
N PHE A 154 19.47 3.66 -1.20
CA PHE A 154 19.81 2.26 -1.40
C PHE A 154 20.18 1.95 -2.84
N MET A 155 19.42 2.47 -3.79
CA MET A 155 19.66 2.26 -5.22
C MET A 155 20.87 3.01 -5.73
N HIS A 156 21.07 4.25 -5.26
CA HIS A 156 22.27 5.02 -5.56
C HIS A 156 23.53 4.26 -5.13
N LYS A 157 23.55 3.71 -3.90
CA LYS A 157 24.64 2.86 -3.41
C LYS A 157 24.80 1.55 -4.19
N ALA A 158 23.70 0.96 -4.65
CA ALA A 158 23.75 -0.29 -5.42
C ALA A 158 24.34 -0.07 -6.83
N LEU A 159 24.12 1.11 -7.41
CA LEU A 159 24.63 1.51 -8.72
C LEU A 159 26.09 1.97 -8.69
N HIS A 160 26.49 2.74 -7.68
CA HIS A 160 27.83 3.34 -7.59
C HIS A 160 28.81 2.56 -6.70
N GLY A 161 28.32 1.51 -6.02
CA GLY A 161 29.15 0.63 -5.20
C GLY A 161 29.86 -0.45 -6.04
N PRO A 162 30.29 -1.56 -5.42
CA PRO A 162 30.81 -2.70 -6.17
C PRO A 162 29.76 -3.20 -7.16
N PRO A 163 30.18 -3.72 -8.33
CA PRO A 163 29.27 -4.09 -9.41
C PRO A 163 28.21 -5.10 -8.94
N LYS A 164 26.94 -4.71 -9.09
CA LYS A 164 25.77 -5.54 -8.77
C LYS A 164 24.89 -5.69 -10.00
N LYS A 165 24.34 -6.89 -10.19
CA LYS A 165 23.29 -7.13 -11.18
C LYS A 165 21.94 -6.70 -10.59
N ILE A 166 21.23 -5.83 -11.29
CA ILE A 166 19.91 -5.31 -10.89
C ILE A 166 18.90 -5.75 -11.94
N LEU A 167 17.84 -6.42 -11.49
CA LEU A 167 16.69 -6.78 -12.31
C LEU A 167 15.50 -5.92 -11.88
N VAL A 168 14.85 -5.26 -12.83
CA VAL A 168 13.65 -4.46 -12.60
C VAL A 168 12.45 -5.25 -13.14
N GLU A 169 11.51 -5.55 -12.27
CA GLU A 169 10.24 -6.17 -12.63
C GLU A 169 9.23 -5.05 -12.92
N GLY A 170 8.77 -4.98 -14.17
CA GLY A 170 7.68 -4.10 -14.58
C GLY A 170 6.33 -4.67 -14.14
N ALA A 171 5.38 -3.79 -13.87
CA ALA A 171 3.99 -4.18 -13.61
C ALA A 171 3.18 -4.06 -14.91
N ASN A 172 2.26 -5.00 -15.13
CA ASN A 172 1.33 -5.03 -16.26
C ASN A 172 2.02 -4.97 -17.64
N ALA A 173 1.23 -4.72 -18.69
CA ALA A 173 1.67 -4.50 -20.06
C ALA A 173 1.58 -3.01 -20.42
N THR A 174 2.35 -2.57 -21.42
CA THR A 174 2.45 -1.15 -21.81
C THR A 174 1.13 -0.52 -22.26
N LEU A 175 0.21 -1.31 -22.80
CA LEU A 175 -1.12 -0.84 -23.25
C LEU A 175 -2.14 -0.66 -22.10
N LEU A 176 -1.73 -0.97 -20.86
CA LEU A 176 -2.52 -0.71 -19.65
C LEU A 176 -1.91 0.43 -18.83
N ASP A 177 -0.99 1.17 -19.44
CA ASP A 177 -0.44 2.37 -18.84
C ASP A 177 -1.50 3.49 -18.78
N ILE A 178 -1.29 4.44 -17.88
CA ILE A 178 -2.21 5.56 -17.69
C ILE A 178 -2.04 6.64 -18.75
N ASP A 179 -0.86 6.73 -19.37
CA ASP A 179 -0.48 7.81 -20.29
C ASP A 179 -0.32 7.36 -21.75
N PHE A 180 0.07 6.11 -22.01
CA PHE A 180 0.43 5.62 -23.37
C PHE A 180 -0.74 5.09 -24.21
#